data_AF-A0A8T5QJK7-F1
#
_entry.id   AF-A0A8T5QJK7-F1
#
_cell.length_a   1.000
_cell.length_b   1.000
_cell.length_c   1.000
_cell.angle_alpha   90.00
_cell.angle_beta   90.00
_cell.angle_gamma   90.00
#
_symmetry.space_group_name_H-M   'P 1'
#
loop_
_entity.id
_entity.type
_entity.pdbx_description
1 polymer ?
#
loop_
_entity_poly.entity_id
_entity_poly.type
_entity_poly.pdbx_seq_one_letter_code
_entity_poly.pdbx_strand_id
1 'polypeptide(L)'
;METGYKVGDAITKNPVTIKASASLKQCADLMAKKHIGSVLVEEKGTIVGILSEQDIVRKAVAKGTAGKKKVKDLMEKNLVTITPDKDLFEAIRVMRDHNIRHLPVLYKGKFLGLVTMKDILKIEPDLFDLLVEKFEVREERKIVQAETEEGVCELCGEYTKEIKNIDGINVCPNCEDEL
;
A
#
# COMPACT_ATOMS: atom_id res chain seq x y z
N MET A 1 -7.39 10.03 21.05
CA MET A 1 -6.04 9.59 21.46
C MET A 1 -5.08 10.69 21.06
N GLU A 2 -4.20 11.10 21.96
CA GLU A 2 -3.04 11.93 21.66
C GLU A 2 -1.82 11.12 22.09
N THR A 3 -0.79 11.05 21.23
CA THR A 3 0.42 10.29 21.53
C THR A 3 1.42 11.10 22.34
N GLY A 4 1.28 12.43 22.33
CA GLY A 4 2.25 13.34 22.94
C GLY A 4 3.46 13.62 22.05
N TYR A 5 3.65 12.83 20.99
CA TYR A 5 4.66 13.05 19.96
C TYR A 5 4.09 13.84 18.79
N LYS A 6 4.89 14.74 18.25
CA LYS A 6 4.53 15.56 17.10
C LYS A 6 5.09 14.97 15.82
N VAL A 7 4.46 15.32 14.69
CA VAL A 7 4.97 15.01 13.35
C VAL A 7 6.42 15.48 13.20
N GLY A 8 6.74 16.65 13.78
CA GLY A 8 8.09 17.20 13.89
C GLY A 8 9.15 16.22 14.39
N ASP A 9 8.77 15.33 15.31
CA ASP A 9 9.66 14.36 15.95
C ASP A 9 9.98 13.18 15.01
N ALA A 10 9.13 12.92 14.01
CA ALA A 10 9.23 11.81 13.06
C ALA A 10 9.73 12.20 11.66
N ILE A 11 10.08 13.48 11.42
CA ILE A 11 10.40 13.98 10.08
C ILE A 11 11.74 13.43 9.57
N THR A 12 11.70 12.83 8.38
CA THR A 12 12.90 12.64 7.55
C THR A 12 13.17 13.91 6.74
N LYS A 13 14.21 14.67 7.12
CA LYS A 13 14.54 16.00 6.55
C LYS A 13 15.12 15.97 5.13
N ASN A 14 15.75 14.85 4.73
CA ASN A 14 16.34 14.67 3.39
C ASN A 14 15.72 13.46 2.68
N PRO A 15 14.43 13.51 2.34
CA PRO A 15 13.79 12.43 1.61
C PRO A 15 14.41 12.28 0.22
N VAL A 16 14.39 11.05 -0.30
CA VAL A 16 14.94 10.77 -1.63
C VAL A 16 14.06 11.42 -2.69
N THR A 17 14.68 12.25 -3.53
CA THR A 17 14.02 12.95 -4.63
C THR A 17 14.46 12.40 -6.00
N ILE A 18 13.62 12.61 -7.01
CA ILE A 18 13.92 12.34 -8.41
C ILE A 18 13.38 13.45 -9.31
N LYS A 19 14.06 13.72 -10.42
CA LYS A 19 13.59 14.70 -11.41
C LYS A 19 12.33 14.22 -12.12
N ALA A 20 11.39 15.14 -12.33
CA ALA A 20 10.15 14.92 -13.09
C ALA A 20 10.39 14.32 -14.50
N SER A 21 11.52 14.67 -15.13
CA SER A 21 11.91 14.20 -16.47
C SER A 21 12.52 12.80 -16.52
N ALA A 22 12.82 12.18 -15.37
CA ALA A 22 13.45 10.87 -15.30
C ALA A 22 12.54 9.75 -15.85
N SER A 23 13.15 8.66 -16.31
CA SER A 23 12.41 7.48 -16.74
C SER A 23 11.88 6.68 -15.54
N LEU A 24 10.85 5.87 -15.77
CA LEU A 24 10.35 4.97 -14.73
C LEU A 24 11.38 3.92 -14.31
N LYS A 25 12.28 3.51 -15.21
CA LYS A 25 13.40 2.62 -14.88
C LYS A 25 14.34 3.28 -13.87
N GLN A 26 14.76 4.53 -14.12
CA GLN A 26 15.62 5.26 -13.19
C GLN A 26 14.97 5.42 -11.82
N CYS A 27 13.66 5.66 -11.79
CA CYS A 27 12.87 5.72 -10.57
C CYS A 27 12.89 4.38 -9.81
N ALA A 28 12.60 3.28 -10.49
CA ALA A 28 12.61 1.94 -9.90
C ALA A 28 14.01 1.52 -9.43
N ASP A 29 15.07 1.81 -10.21
CA ASP A 29 16.46 1.54 -9.82
C ASP A 29 16.83 2.33 -8.55
N LEU A 30 16.37 3.58 -8.42
CA LEU A 30 16.59 4.40 -7.23
C LEU A 30 15.86 3.83 -6.00
N MET A 31 14.59 3.43 -6.16
CA MET A 31 13.80 2.77 -5.12
C MET A 31 14.47 1.50 -4.62
N ALA A 32 14.90 0.63 -5.54
CA ALA A 32 15.57 -0.62 -5.23
C ALA A 32 16.90 -0.40 -4.49
N LYS A 33 17.75 0.51 -4.98
CA LYS A 33 19.05 0.83 -4.36
C LYS A 33 18.94 1.44 -2.97
N LYS A 34 17.86 2.18 -2.70
CA LYS A 34 17.63 2.86 -1.43
C LYS A 34 16.70 2.09 -0.49
N HIS A 35 16.16 0.95 -0.93
CA HIS A 35 15.17 0.15 -0.19
C HIS A 35 13.95 0.99 0.26
N ILE A 36 13.39 1.78 -0.67
CA ILE A 36 12.23 2.64 -0.44
C ILE A 36 11.13 2.38 -1.47
N GLY A 37 9.86 2.50 -1.05
CA GLY A 37 8.70 2.27 -1.92
C GLY A 37 8.11 3.53 -2.56
N SER A 38 8.66 4.71 -2.28
CA SER A 38 8.24 5.97 -2.91
C SER A 38 9.39 6.98 -2.99
N VAL A 39 9.26 7.93 -3.91
CA VAL A 39 10.18 9.06 -4.08
C VAL A 39 9.40 10.35 -4.26
N LEU A 40 9.95 11.45 -3.76
CA LEU A 40 9.43 12.78 -4.06
C LEU A 40 9.91 13.21 -5.44
N VAL A 41 9.03 13.87 -6.18
CA VAL A 41 9.32 14.36 -7.52
C VAL A 41 9.63 15.83 -7.46
N GLU A 42 10.79 16.19 -7.99
CA GLU A 42 11.27 17.56 -8.03
C GLU A 42 11.28 18.10 -9.47
N GLU A 43 10.85 19.35 -9.61
CA GLU A 43 10.99 20.13 -10.83
C GLU A 43 11.44 21.56 -10.46
N LYS A 44 12.55 22.00 -11.05
CA LYS A 44 13.14 23.34 -10.83
C LYS A 44 13.34 23.69 -9.34
N GLY A 45 13.82 22.75 -8.53
CA GLY A 45 14.08 22.98 -7.10
C GLY A 45 12.85 22.93 -6.19
N THR A 46 11.68 22.58 -6.74
CA THR A 46 10.42 22.49 -5.97
C THR A 46 9.88 21.06 -6.02
N ILE A 47 9.33 20.59 -4.90
CA ILE A 47 8.61 19.31 -4.85
C ILE A 47 7.25 19.49 -5.50
N VAL A 48 7.03 18.77 -6.61
CA VAL A 48 5.82 18.88 -7.46
C VAL A 48 4.96 17.63 -7.44
N GLY A 49 5.40 16.57 -6.76
CA GLY A 49 4.62 15.35 -6.63
C GLY A 49 5.33 14.26 -5.86
N ILE A 50 4.67 13.11 -5.78
CA ILE A 50 5.21 11.87 -5.21
C ILE A 50 4.90 10.73 -6.17
N LEU A 51 5.82 9.77 -6.27
CA LEU A 51 5.60 8.56 -7.07
C LEU A 51 5.95 7.33 -6.24
N SER A 52 5.03 6.38 -6.15
CA SER A 52 5.25 5.11 -5.45
C SER A 52 5.51 3.95 -6.42
N GLU A 53 6.08 2.86 -5.90
CA GLU A 53 6.21 1.59 -6.62
C GLU A 53 4.84 1.08 -7.13
N GLN A 54 3.76 1.27 -6.35
CA GLN A 54 2.41 0.85 -6.72
C GLN A 54 1.91 1.61 -7.94
N ASP A 55 2.24 2.89 -8.07
CA ASP A 55 1.91 3.69 -9.24
C ASP A 55 2.64 3.17 -10.48
N ILE A 56 3.92 2.86 -10.37
CA ILE A 56 4.70 2.30 -11.50
C ILE A 56 4.05 0.99 -11.97
N VAL A 57 3.76 0.09 -11.02
CA VAL A 57 3.15 -1.22 -11.33
C VAL A 57 1.76 -1.04 -11.97
N ARG A 58 0.86 -0.28 -11.34
CA ARG A 58 -0.55 -0.19 -11.76
C ARG A 58 -0.80 0.75 -12.94
N LYS A 59 -0.08 1.88 -13.03
CA LYS A 59 -0.33 2.94 -14.03
C LYS A 59 0.54 2.81 -15.28
N ALA A 60 1.64 2.03 -15.24
CA ALA A 60 2.55 1.84 -16.37
C ALA A 60 2.81 0.38 -16.74
N VAL A 61 3.34 -0.44 -15.82
CA VAL A 61 3.77 -1.82 -16.12
C VAL A 61 2.58 -2.69 -16.53
N ALA A 62 1.52 -2.71 -15.72
CA ALA A 62 0.29 -3.46 -15.99
C ALA A 62 -0.40 -3.03 -17.31
N LYS A 63 -0.09 -1.83 -17.82
CA LYS A 63 -0.63 -1.29 -19.07
C LYS A 63 0.33 -1.44 -20.26
N GLY A 64 1.51 -2.05 -20.09
CA GLY A 64 2.53 -2.16 -21.14
C GLY A 64 3.12 -0.81 -21.60
N THR A 65 3.04 0.25 -20.79
CA THR A 65 3.46 1.61 -21.19
C THR A 65 4.73 2.10 -20.50
N ALA A 66 5.38 1.26 -19.69
CA ALA A 66 6.51 1.68 -18.85
C ALA A 66 7.69 2.30 -19.61
N GLY A 67 8.02 1.77 -20.80
CA GLY A 67 9.12 2.29 -21.62
C GLY A 67 8.86 3.66 -22.27
N LYS A 68 7.60 4.12 -22.32
CA LYS A 68 7.19 5.35 -23.00
C LYS A 68 6.91 6.51 -22.03
N LYS A 69 6.77 6.23 -20.74
CA LYS A 69 6.38 7.21 -19.72
C LYS A 69 7.57 7.65 -18.86
N LYS A 70 7.46 8.87 -18.35
CA LYS A 70 8.37 9.48 -17.38
C LYS A 70 7.71 9.57 -16.00
N VAL A 71 8.50 9.92 -14.99
CA VAL A 71 8.02 10.11 -13.62
C VAL A 71 6.86 11.09 -13.55
N LYS A 72 6.96 12.25 -14.23
CA LYS A 72 5.92 13.28 -14.26
C LYS A 72 4.56 12.83 -14.80
N ASP A 73 4.55 11.75 -15.60
CA ASP A 73 3.33 11.25 -16.24
C ASP A 73 2.52 10.35 -15.30
N LEU A 74 3.13 9.88 -14.19
CA LEU A 74 2.52 8.97 -13.22
C LEU A 74 2.39 9.56 -11.81
N MET A 75 3.20 10.57 -11.49
CA MET A 75 3.26 11.14 -10.14
C MET A 75 1.90 11.68 -9.69
N GLU A 76 1.62 11.54 -8.40
CA GLU A 76 0.52 12.24 -7.77
C GLU A 76 0.93 13.69 -7.55
N LYS A 77 0.13 14.63 -8.07
CA LYS A 77 0.40 16.08 -7.99
C LYS A 77 -0.31 16.71 -6.81
N ASN A 78 -1.46 16.16 -6.44
CA ASN A 78 -2.25 16.63 -5.32
C ASN A 78 -1.71 16.00 -4.03
N LEU A 79 -0.64 16.60 -3.53
CA LEU A 79 0.01 16.13 -2.31
C LEU A 79 -0.89 16.41 -1.10
N VAL A 80 -1.29 15.33 -0.43
CA VAL A 80 -1.83 15.42 0.93
C VAL A 80 -0.66 15.74 1.84
N THR A 81 -0.75 16.84 2.60
CA THR A 81 0.36 17.34 3.43
C THR A 81 -0.09 17.48 4.88
N ILE A 82 0.89 17.57 5.79
CA ILE A 82 0.64 17.77 7.22
C ILE A 82 1.62 18.80 7.79
N THR A 83 1.25 19.47 8.88
CA THR A 83 2.13 20.42 9.58
C THR A 83 2.90 19.73 10.71
N PRO A 84 4.12 20.20 11.04
CA PRO A 84 4.99 19.53 12.01
C PRO A 84 4.46 19.55 13.45
N ASP A 85 3.54 20.45 13.78
CA ASP A 85 2.93 20.64 15.10
C ASP A 85 1.77 19.68 15.40
N LYS A 86 1.29 18.93 14.39
CA LYS A 86 0.25 17.92 14.59
C LYS A 86 0.78 16.72 15.35
N ASP A 87 -0.13 16.04 16.05
CA ASP A 87 0.15 14.80 16.77
C ASP A 87 0.35 13.64 15.78
N LEU A 88 1.18 12.64 16.16
CA LEU A 88 1.41 11.47 15.30
C LEU A 88 0.13 10.66 15.05
N PHE A 89 -0.81 10.64 15.99
CA PHE A 89 -2.12 10.01 15.78
C PHE A 89 -2.90 10.68 14.63
N GLU A 90 -2.83 12.01 14.53
CA GLU A 90 -3.46 12.75 13.43
C GLU A 90 -2.79 12.40 12.09
N ALA A 91 -1.47 12.27 12.05
CA ALA A 91 -0.74 11.84 10.86
C ALA A 91 -1.20 10.47 10.37
N ILE A 92 -1.38 9.50 11.27
CA ILE A 92 -1.91 8.17 10.94
C ILE A 92 -3.33 8.25 10.41
N ARG A 93 -4.20 9.06 11.03
CA ARG A 93 -5.57 9.24 10.54
C ARG A 93 -5.59 9.80 9.12
N VAL A 94 -4.79 10.82 8.84
CA VAL A 94 -4.67 11.37 7.48
C VAL A 94 -4.16 10.31 6.50
N MET A 95 -3.12 9.56 6.87
CA MET A 95 -2.60 8.45 6.05
C MET A 95 -3.69 7.42 5.73
N ARG A 96 -4.45 7.00 6.74
CA ARG A 96 -5.54 6.02 6.64
C ARG A 96 -6.71 6.55 5.79
N ASP A 97 -7.12 7.80 6.02
CA ASP A 97 -8.30 8.37 5.37
C ASP A 97 -8.04 8.63 3.87
N HIS A 98 -6.79 8.93 3.51
CA HIS A 98 -6.35 9.09 2.11
C HIS A 98 -5.75 7.83 1.48
N ASN A 99 -5.64 6.72 2.22
CA ASN A 99 -4.99 5.48 1.78
C ASN A 99 -3.56 5.70 1.23
N ILE A 100 -2.76 6.47 1.97
CA ILE A 100 -1.36 6.80 1.64
C ILE A 100 -0.45 6.45 2.81
N ARG A 101 0.83 6.26 2.52
CA ARG A 101 1.84 5.80 3.50
C ARG A 101 2.95 6.82 3.79
N HIS A 102 2.89 7.96 3.09
CA HIS A 102 3.91 8.98 3.07
C HIS A 102 3.22 10.34 3.08
N LEU A 103 3.59 11.20 4.01
CA LEU A 103 3.06 12.55 4.14
C LEU A 103 4.20 13.57 4.04
N PRO A 104 4.23 14.37 2.96
CA PRO A 104 5.02 15.59 2.91
C PRO A 104 4.66 16.51 4.08
N VAL A 105 5.69 16.97 4.80
CA VAL A 105 5.52 17.89 5.92
C VAL A 105 5.83 19.30 5.45
N LEU A 106 4.85 20.19 5.57
CA LEU A 106 4.95 21.59 5.20
C LEU A 106 4.68 22.49 6.40
N TYR A 107 5.41 23.60 6.49
CA TYR A 107 5.15 24.65 7.46
C TYR A 107 5.21 26.01 6.79
N LYS A 108 4.11 26.78 6.86
CA LYS A 108 3.99 28.10 6.21
C LYS A 108 4.41 28.06 4.72
N GLY A 109 3.97 27.03 4.01
CA GLY A 109 4.28 26.82 2.58
C GLY A 109 5.70 26.31 2.29
N LYS A 110 6.56 26.12 3.29
CA LYS A 110 7.90 25.55 3.12
C LYS A 110 7.89 24.05 3.37
N PHE A 111 8.46 23.29 2.43
CA PHE A 111 8.70 21.87 2.61
C PHE A 111 9.78 21.63 3.66
N LEU A 112 9.47 20.82 4.67
CA LEU A 112 10.38 20.48 5.78
C LEU A 112 10.92 19.06 5.71
N GLY A 113 10.22 18.15 5.04
CA GLY A 113 10.61 16.76 4.93
C GLY A 113 9.43 15.83 4.68
N LEU A 114 9.64 14.56 4.93
CA LEU A 114 8.63 13.51 4.75
C LEU A 114 8.47 12.72 6.05
N VAL A 115 7.24 12.42 6.44
CA VAL A 115 6.97 11.41 7.47
C VAL A 115 6.35 10.18 6.80
N THR A 116 6.86 8.99 7.14
CA THR A 116 6.34 7.72 6.65
C THR A 116 5.73 6.93 7.79
N MET A 117 4.86 5.96 7.48
CA MET A 117 4.34 5.04 8.51
C MET A 117 5.47 4.35 9.29
N LYS A 118 6.57 4.01 8.60
CA LYS A 118 7.75 3.40 9.24
C LYS A 118 8.40 4.36 10.23
N ASP A 119 8.41 5.67 9.96
CA ASP A 119 8.99 6.65 10.87
C ASP A 119 8.10 6.87 12.09
N ILE A 120 6.78 6.86 11.92
CA ILE A 120 5.83 6.92 13.03
C ILE A 120 5.98 5.69 13.94
N LEU A 121 6.01 4.49 13.37
CA LEU A 121 6.14 3.22 14.10
C LEU A 121 7.47 3.07 14.85
N LYS A 122 8.53 3.78 14.45
CA LYS A 122 9.79 3.78 15.21
C LYS A 122 9.68 4.56 16.52
N ILE A 123 8.80 5.55 16.58
CA ILE A 123 8.60 6.41 17.75
C ILE A 123 7.50 5.84 18.63
N GLU A 124 6.38 5.49 18.00
CA GLU A 124 5.18 5.01 18.68
C GLU A 124 4.69 3.68 18.04
N PRO A 125 5.26 2.53 18.46
CA PRO A 125 4.90 1.22 17.93
C PRO A 125 3.44 0.82 18.20
N ASP A 126 2.85 1.30 19.30
CA ASP A 126 1.49 0.98 19.73
C ASP A 126 0.42 1.49 18.75
N LEU A 127 0.79 2.37 17.82
CA LEU A 127 -0.09 2.79 16.74
C LEU A 127 -0.17 1.81 15.56
N PHE A 128 0.50 0.66 15.64
CA PHE A 128 0.48 -0.35 14.59
C PHE A 128 -0.93 -0.83 14.23
N ASP A 129 -1.77 -1.09 15.23
CA ASP A 129 -3.13 -1.58 15.01
C ASP A 129 -3.96 -0.59 14.16
N LEU A 130 -3.84 0.71 14.42
CA LEU A 130 -4.51 1.78 13.68
C LEU A 130 -4.06 1.88 12.22
N LEU A 131 -2.82 1.51 11.94
CA LEU A 131 -2.30 1.45 10.58
C LEU A 131 -2.89 0.23 9.87
N VAL A 132 -2.88 -0.93 10.52
CA VAL A 132 -3.35 -2.20 9.96
C VAL A 132 -4.87 -2.20 9.69
N GLU A 133 -5.68 -1.44 10.44
CA GLU A 133 -7.14 -1.38 10.26
C GLU A 133 -7.65 -1.06 8.83
N LYS A 134 -6.86 -0.40 7.97
CA LYS A 134 -7.16 -0.26 6.52
C LYS A 134 -6.11 -0.86 5.59
N PHE A 135 -4.95 -1.25 6.12
CA PHE A 135 -4.17 -2.30 5.49
C PHE A 135 -4.70 -3.63 6.00
N GLU A 136 -6.02 -3.86 5.88
CA GLU A 136 -6.47 -5.20 5.56
C GLU A 136 -5.45 -5.67 4.53
N VAL A 137 -4.73 -6.73 4.88
CA VAL A 137 -4.08 -7.59 3.90
C VAL A 137 -5.02 -7.53 2.72
N ARG A 138 -4.56 -7.01 1.57
CA ARG A 138 -5.29 -7.26 0.34
C ARG A 138 -5.40 -8.77 0.33
N GLU A 139 -6.52 -9.31 0.81
CA GLU A 139 -6.90 -10.68 0.55
C GLU A 139 -6.66 -10.78 -0.93
N GLU A 140 -5.70 -11.64 -1.23
CA GLU A 140 -5.16 -11.80 -2.55
C GLU A 140 -6.34 -11.78 -3.50
N ARG A 141 -6.35 -10.78 -4.39
CA ARG A 141 -7.36 -10.56 -5.44
C ARG A 141 -8.19 -11.82 -5.65
N LYS A 142 -9.37 -11.94 -5.04
CA LYS A 142 -10.30 -13.08 -5.20
C LYS A 142 -9.56 -14.32 -5.72
N ILE A 143 -8.85 -15.06 -4.86
CA ILE A 143 -8.71 -16.49 -5.14
C ILE A 143 -10.14 -16.91 -5.44
N VAL A 144 -10.34 -17.51 -6.61
CA VAL A 144 -11.60 -18.14 -6.97
C VAL A 144 -11.90 -19.08 -5.80
N GLN A 145 -12.72 -18.65 -4.84
CA GLN A 145 -13.33 -19.55 -3.89
C GLN A 145 -14.21 -20.41 -4.77
N ALA A 146 -13.68 -21.54 -5.23
CA ALA A 146 -14.52 -22.71 -5.31
C ALA A 146 -15.02 -22.87 -3.88
N GLU A 147 -16.31 -22.61 -3.66
CA GLU A 147 -17.00 -22.91 -2.41
C GLU A 147 -16.89 -24.43 -2.20
N THR A 148 -15.80 -24.88 -1.58
CA THR A 148 -15.70 -26.22 -1.06
C THR A 148 -16.12 -26.14 0.40
N GLU A 149 -17.32 -26.63 0.68
CA GLU A 149 -17.78 -26.80 2.05
C GLU A 149 -17.03 -28.00 2.67
N GLU A 150 -16.79 -27.99 3.99
CA GLU A 150 -16.30 -29.18 4.71
C GLU A 150 -17.50 -29.94 5.27
N GLY A 151 -17.53 -31.26 5.13
CA GLY A 151 -18.72 -32.02 5.50
C GLY A 151 -18.55 -33.52 5.38
N VAL A 152 -19.62 -34.25 5.73
CA VAL A 152 -19.69 -35.70 5.58
C VAL A 152 -20.28 -36.01 4.20
N CYS A 153 -19.57 -36.81 3.41
CA CYS A 153 -20.06 -37.32 2.13
C CYS A 153 -21.32 -38.16 2.33
N GLU A 154 -22.39 -37.85 1.61
CA GLU A 154 -23.66 -38.58 1.68
C GLU A 154 -23.60 -39.94 0.97
N LEU A 155 -22.54 -40.21 0.19
CA LEU A 155 -22.32 -41.50 -0.48
C LEU A 155 -21.47 -42.48 0.34
N CYS A 156 -20.30 -42.06 0.82
CA CYS A 156 -19.40 -42.94 1.59
C CYS A 156 -19.47 -42.75 3.11
N GLY A 157 -20.10 -41.67 3.59
CA GLY A 157 -20.19 -41.37 5.02
C GLY A 157 -18.88 -40.85 5.65
N GLU A 158 -17.83 -40.64 4.85
CA GLU A 158 -16.56 -40.10 5.35
C GLU A 158 -16.58 -38.57 5.41
N TYR A 159 -15.91 -38.02 6.43
CA TYR A 159 -15.72 -36.58 6.57
C TYR A 159 -14.57 -36.11 5.68
N THR A 160 -14.82 -35.06 4.89
CA THR A 160 -13.85 -34.47 3.97
C THR A 160 -13.80 -32.96 4.13
N LYS A 161 -12.64 -32.39 3.85
CA LYS A 161 -12.43 -30.93 3.79
C LYS A 161 -12.83 -30.32 2.45
N GLU A 162 -13.19 -31.17 1.50
CA GLU A 162 -13.62 -30.78 0.17
C GLU A 162 -14.90 -31.54 -0.14
N ILE A 163 -16.07 -30.90 0.02
CA ILE A 163 -17.36 -31.46 -0.37
C ILE A 163 -17.97 -30.58 -1.45
N LYS A 164 -18.63 -31.23 -2.42
CA LYS A 164 -19.37 -30.57 -3.48
C LYS A 164 -20.82 -30.99 -3.43
N ASN A 165 -21.72 -30.03 -3.66
CA ASN A 165 -23.12 -30.33 -3.84
C ASN A 165 -23.40 -30.60 -5.33
N ILE A 166 -23.75 -31.84 -5.65
CA ILE A 166 -24.14 -32.27 -7.00
C ILE A 166 -25.62 -32.69 -6.92
N ASP A 167 -26.49 -31.95 -7.61
CA ASP A 167 -27.94 -32.19 -7.62
C ASP A 167 -28.60 -32.29 -6.23
N GLY A 168 -28.10 -31.53 -5.27
CA GLY A 168 -28.60 -31.52 -3.89
C GLY A 168 -27.92 -32.51 -2.95
N ILE A 169 -27.02 -33.36 -3.46
CA ILE A 169 -26.29 -34.38 -2.68
C ILE A 169 -24.88 -33.89 -2.40
N ASN A 170 -24.43 -33.98 -1.15
CA ASN A 170 -23.08 -33.59 -0.77
C ASN A 170 -22.09 -34.75 -0.93
N VAL A 171 -21.13 -34.61 -1.84
CA VAL A 171 -20.24 -35.69 -2.28
C VAL A 171 -18.76 -35.28 -2.13
N CYS A 172 -17.92 -36.20 -1.65
CA CYS A 172 -16.47 -36.00 -1.58
C CYS A 172 -15.79 -36.25 -2.94
N PRO A 173 -14.53 -35.81 -3.14
CA PRO A 173 -13.87 -35.89 -4.45
C PRO A 173 -13.69 -37.34 -4.92
N ASN A 174 -13.56 -38.29 -3.99
CA ASN A 174 -13.38 -39.70 -4.31
C ASN A 174 -14.67 -40.40 -4.77
N CYS A 175 -15.83 -39.87 -4.39
CA CYS A 175 -17.13 -40.41 -4.82
C CYS A 175 -17.75 -39.60 -5.98
N GLU A 176 -17.23 -38.40 -6.25
CA GLU A 176 -17.60 -37.61 -7.43
C GLU A 176 -17.22 -38.32 -8.73
N ASP A 177 -16.04 -38.95 -8.78
CA ASP A 177 -15.56 -39.68 -9.96
C ASP A 177 -16.41 -40.93 -10.32
N GLU A 178 -17.33 -41.34 -9.44
CA GLU A 178 -18.22 -42.50 -9.61
C GLU A 178 -19.68 -42.13 -9.99
N LEU A 179 -20.00 -40.83 -10.08
CA LEU A 179 -21.30 -40.27 -10.51
C LEU A 179 -21.31 -39.94 -12.01
#